data_AF-A0A2I4DP89-F1
#
_entry.id   AF-A0A2I4DP89-F1
#
_cell.length_a   1.000
_cell.length_b   1.000
_cell.length_c   1.000
_cell.angle_alpha   90.00
_cell.angle_beta   90.00
_cell.angle_gamma   90.00
#
_symmetry.space_group_name_H-M   'P 1'
#
loop_
_entity.id
_entity.type
_entity.pdbx_description
1 polymer ?
#
loop_
_entity_poly.entity_id
_entity_poly.type
_entity_poly.pdbx_seq_one_letter_code
_entity_poly.pdbx_strand_id
1 'polypeptide(L)'
;MANQSHKKPHIPLIPSSFRTLKKCQSEVQAHDPMMAEATTIMAALSTLSPPQLSDLTLSIFSDINRHHYRLLSLLSSPTLFSLTLHHLHSLSLQHKALLIARHLLSALRLLTLHLHPKPPPRPPLPSTTIKQRDLDAVLLLLLLCEIRQHNPEALETSPTKWRAAVSKLWSGAMLTLSGIGFYNGSVLIPYVEMVTRCWKFVDEMGHCGGDGDGKVAASPAAVVTLPSVGVRGRGVECVICKEEMREGRDVCELPCEHLFHWMCILPWLRKSNTCPCCRFSLPTDDVFGEIQRLWELLVKMGSRRSVGEYCTVTSVMNDHHRDTMEGGDSQ
;
A
#
# COMPACT_ATOMS: atom_id res chain seq x y z
N MET A 1 -58.98 22.15 27.92
CA MET A 1 -58.01 22.72 26.96
C MET A 1 -56.64 22.76 27.59
N ALA A 2 -55.64 22.18 26.93
CA ALA A 2 -54.19 22.40 27.03
C ALA A 2 -53.44 21.06 26.92
N ASN A 3 -53.17 20.68 25.67
CA ASN A 3 -52.37 19.54 25.27
C ASN A 3 -50.88 19.94 25.44
N GLN A 4 -50.17 19.39 26.41
CA GLN A 4 -48.71 19.58 26.51
C GLN A 4 -48.00 18.49 25.68
N SER A 5 -47.50 18.93 24.54
CA SER A 5 -46.64 18.18 23.63
C SER A 5 -45.26 17.98 24.24
N HIS A 6 -45.01 16.78 24.78
CA HIS A 6 -43.67 16.31 25.09
C HIS A 6 -42.85 16.16 23.79
N LYS A 7 -42.10 17.20 23.42
CA LYS A 7 -40.99 17.09 22.46
C LYS A 7 -39.92 16.19 23.08
N LYS A 8 -39.83 14.93 22.62
CA LYS A 8 -38.64 14.09 22.84
C LYS A 8 -37.43 14.78 22.18
N PRO A 9 -36.27 14.88 22.85
CA PRO A 9 -35.07 15.39 22.23
C PRO A 9 -34.61 14.41 21.14
N HIS A 10 -34.57 14.89 19.90
CA HIS A 10 -33.94 14.20 18.78
C HIS A 10 -32.42 14.17 19.05
N ILE A 11 -31.93 13.05 19.57
CA ILE A 11 -30.49 12.76 19.64
C ILE A 11 -30.08 12.33 18.23
N PRO A 12 -29.17 13.03 17.54
CA PRO A 12 -28.69 12.59 16.23
C PRO A 12 -27.86 11.31 16.39
N LEU A 13 -28.42 10.17 16.00
CA LEU A 13 -27.82 8.82 16.12
C LEU A 13 -26.75 8.51 15.05
N ILE A 14 -26.12 9.54 14.48
CA ILE A 14 -24.92 9.41 13.64
C ILE A 14 -23.82 10.23 14.33
N PRO A 15 -22.79 9.58 14.92
CA PRO A 15 -21.70 10.31 15.56
C PRO A 15 -21.05 11.27 14.57
N SER A 16 -20.67 12.45 15.07
CA SER A 16 -19.92 13.48 14.35
C SER A 16 -18.78 12.93 13.49
N SER A 17 -18.08 11.87 13.95
CA SER A 17 -17.01 11.18 13.22
C SER A 17 -17.40 10.70 11.82
N PHE A 18 -18.65 10.27 11.61
CA PHE A 18 -19.15 9.80 10.33
C PHE A 18 -19.61 10.94 9.41
N ARG A 19 -19.97 12.11 9.98
CA ARG A 19 -20.16 13.36 9.23
C ARG A 19 -18.82 13.99 8.85
N THR A 20 -17.79 13.85 9.70
CA THR A 20 -16.42 14.28 9.40
C THR A 20 -15.86 13.48 8.22
N LEU A 21 -16.10 12.15 8.19
CA LEU A 21 -15.80 11.32 7.02
C LEU A 21 -16.56 11.80 5.77
N LYS A 22 -17.85 12.18 5.89
CA LYS A 22 -18.61 12.79 4.79
C LYS A 22 -18.00 14.13 4.33
N LYS A 23 -17.47 14.95 5.25
CA LYS A 23 -16.88 16.25 4.93
C LYS A 23 -15.56 16.11 4.17
N CYS A 24 -14.63 15.28 4.65
CA CYS A 24 -13.43 14.90 3.90
C CYS A 24 -13.81 14.35 2.52
N GLN A 25 -14.75 13.41 2.49
CA GLN A 25 -15.18 12.76 1.27
C GLN A 25 -15.96 13.67 0.28
N SER A 26 -16.65 14.71 0.75
CA SER A 26 -17.28 15.71 -0.12
C SER A 26 -16.29 16.73 -0.65
N GLU A 27 -15.20 16.99 0.08
CA GLU A 27 -14.07 17.80 -0.39
C GLU A 27 -13.26 17.06 -1.48
N VAL A 28 -13.19 15.71 -1.43
CA VAL A 28 -12.65 14.85 -2.53
C VAL A 28 -13.42 14.99 -3.85
N GLN A 29 -14.71 15.32 -3.82
CA GLN A 29 -15.62 15.24 -4.98
C GLN A 29 -15.64 16.49 -5.88
N ALA A 30 -14.91 17.57 -5.53
CA ALA A 30 -14.98 18.87 -6.21
C ALA A 30 -13.92 19.12 -7.30
N HIS A 31 -12.94 18.24 -7.45
CA HIS A 31 -12.07 18.14 -8.63
C HIS A 31 -12.25 16.74 -9.18
N ASP A 32 -11.93 16.44 -10.44
CA ASP A 32 -12.13 15.12 -11.04
C ASP A 32 -10.76 14.39 -11.16
N PRO A 33 -10.23 13.74 -10.10
CA PRO A 33 -8.91 13.14 -10.09
C PRO A 33 -9.03 11.60 -10.18
N MET A 34 -10.24 11.02 -10.09
CA MET A 34 -10.49 9.56 -10.00
C MET A 34 -9.85 8.78 -11.14
N MET A 35 -9.76 9.41 -12.31
CA MET A 35 -9.08 8.82 -13.45
C MET A 35 -7.57 8.78 -13.26
N ALA A 36 -6.92 9.79 -12.67
CA ALA A 36 -5.46 9.87 -12.62
C ALA A 36 -4.82 8.73 -11.80
N GLU A 37 -5.33 8.43 -10.60
CA GLU A 37 -4.75 7.37 -9.77
C GLU A 37 -5.09 5.97 -10.29
N ALA A 38 -6.34 5.77 -10.74
CA ALA A 38 -6.76 4.51 -11.35
C ALA A 38 -5.97 4.23 -12.63
N THR A 39 -5.77 5.24 -13.48
CA THR A 39 -4.93 5.17 -14.68
C THR A 39 -3.49 4.83 -14.31
N THR A 40 -2.95 5.36 -13.21
CA THR A 40 -1.59 5.04 -12.76
C THR A 40 -1.44 3.56 -12.42
N ILE A 41 -2.37 3.01 -11.64
CA ILE A 41 -2.34 1.57 -11.30
C ILE A 41 -2.52 0.73 -12.57
N MET A 42 -3.48 1.07 -13.42
CA MET A 42 -3.71 0.36 -14.68
C MET A 42 -2.50 0.42 -15.63
N ALA A 43 -1.80 1.56 -15.68
CA ALA A 43 -0.55 1.71 -16.43
C ALA A 43 0.54 0.79 -15.87
N ALA A 44 0.70 0.71 -14.55
CA ALA A 44 1.63 -0.22 -13.93
C ALA A 44 1.25 -1.69 -14.22
N LEU A 45 -0.03 -2.06 -14.12
CA LEU A 45 -0.52 -3.41 -14.44
C LEU A 45 -0.27 -3.78 -15.91
N SER A 46 -0.30 -2.81 -16.82
CA SER A 46 0.01 -3.03 -18.23
C SER A 46 1.47 -3.43 -18.49
N THR A 47 2.38 -3.18 -17.53
CA THR A 47 3.81 -3.56 -17.64
C THR A 47 4.06 -5.04 -17.33
N LEU A 48 3.07 -5.73 -16.74
CA LEU A 48 3.17 -7.14 -16.39
C LEU A 48 3.09 -8.04 -17.63
N SER A 49 3.87 -9.12 -17.62
CA SER A 49 3.72 -10.18 -18.61
C SER A 49 2.38 -10.93 -18.44
N PRO A 50 1.83 -11.57 -19.49
CA PRO A 50 0.58 -12.33 -19.39
C PRO A 50 0.50 -13.35 -18.23
N PRO A 51 1.55 -14.15 -17.91
CA PRO A 51 1.47 -15.06 -16.76
C PRO A 51 1.43 -14.31 -15.42
N GLN A 52 2.22 -13.23 -15.26
CA GLN A 52 2.20 -12.41 -14.04
C GLN A 52 0.83 -11.75 -13.82
N LEU A 53 0.19 -11.28 -14.89
CA LEU A 53 -1.14 -10.68 -14.83
C LEU A 53 -2.20 -11.72 -14.45
N SER A 54 -2.10 -12.94 -14.97
CA SER A 54 -2.99 -14.04 -14.61
C SER A 54 -2.85 -14.44 -13.13
N ASP A 55 -1.62 -14.63 -12.65
CA ASP A 55 -1.34 -14.98 -11.25
C ASP A 55 -1.83 -13.90 -10.28
N LEU A 56 -1.62 -12.62 -10.64
CA LEU A 56 -2.13 -11.49 -9.87
C LEU A 56 -3.66 -11.49 -9.84
N THR A 57 -4.32 -11.69 -10.99
CA THR A 57 -5.79 -11.70 -11.09
C THR A 57 -6.39 -12.82 -10.24
N LEU A 58 -5.78 -14.02 -10.25
CA LEU A 58 -6.20 -15.15 -9.40
C LEU A 58 -6.01 -14.84 -7.91
N SER A 59 -4.89 -14.20 -7.54
CA SER A 59 -4.61 -13.82 -6.16
C SER A 59 -5.60 -12.75 -5.66
N ILE A 60 -5.91 -11.75 -6.49
CA ILE A 60 -6.93 -10.73 -6.20
C ILE A 60 -8.32 -11.37 -6.09
N PHE A 61 -8.67 -12.27 -7.01
CA PHE A 61 -9.96 -12.97 -6.95
C PHE A 61 -10.12 -13.80 -5.67
N SER A 62 -9.06 -14.50 -5.24
CA SER A 62 -9.04 -15.22 -3.97
C SER A 62 -9.23 -14.30 -2.77
N ASP A 63 -8.56 -13.14 -2.77
CA ASP A 63 -8.67 -12.12 -1.72
C ASP A 63 -10.08 -11.52 -1.64
N ILE A 64 -10.65 -11.13 -2.78
CA ILE A 64 -12.03 -10.62 -2.89
C ILE A 64 -13.03 -11.66 -2.35
N ASN A 65 -12.92 -12.92 -2.77
CA ASN A 65 -13.81 -13.97 -2.29
C ASN A 65 -13.68 -14.19 -0.78
N ARG A 66 -12.45 -14.17 -0.24
CA ARG A 66 -12.24 -14.25 1.20
C ARG A 66 -12.94 -13.10 1.92
N HIS A 67 -12.81 -11.86 1.44
CA HIS A 67 -13.51 -10.71 2.00
C HIS A 67 -15.04 -10.87 1.93
N HIS A 68 -15.55 -11.39 0.82
CA HIS A 68 -16.98 -11.65 0.65
C HIS A 68 -17.52 -12.69 1.62
N TYR A 69 -16.85 -13.83 1.79
CA TYR A 69 -17.25 -14.84 2.77
C TYR A 69 -17.24 -14.30 4.20
N ARG A 70 -16.30 -13.41 4.53
CA ARG A 70 -16.23 -12.77 5.85
C ARG A 70 -17.40 -11.81 6.06
N LEU A 71 -17.69 -10.96 5.08
CA LEU A 71 -18.86 -10.08 5.13
C LEU A 71 -20.16 -10.88 5.21
N LEU A 72 -20.30 -11.97 4.45
CA LEU A 72 -21.45 -12.87 4.54
C LEU A 72 -21.59 -13.48 5.94
N SER A 73 -20.50 -13.97 6.52
CA SER A 73 -20.49 -14.49 7.90
C SER A 73 -20.84 -13.44 8.95
N LEU A 74 -20.43 -12.19 8.74
CA LEU A 74 -20.76 -11.07 9.63
C LEU A 74 -22.24 -10.69 9.51
N LEU A 75 -22.78 -10.66 8.30
CA LEU A 75 -24.17 -10.24 8.05
C LEU A 75 -25.21 -11.32 8.41
N SER A 76 -24.82 -12.60 8.31
CA SER A 76 -25.67 -13.73 8.70
C SER A 76 -25.84 -13.84 10.21
N SER A 77 -24.84 -13.40 11.00
CA SER A 77 -24.85 -13.47 12.46
C SER A 77 -25.16 -12.12 13.12
N PRO A 78 -26.32 -11.96 13.79
CA PRO A 78 -26.67 -10.71 14.48
C PRO A 78 -25.69 -10.31 15.58
N THR A 79 -25.13 -11.28 16.30
CA THR A 79 -24.21 -11.06 17.42
C THR A 79 -22.86 -10.55 16.93
N LEU A 80 -22.29 -11.19 15.90
CA LEU A 80 -21.03 -10.77 15.30
C LEU A 80 -21.16 -9.37 14.68
N PHE A 81 -22.23 -9.12 13.92
CA PHE A 81 -22.49 -7.80 13.36
C PHE A 81 -22.53 -6.71 14.44
N SER A 82 -23.29 -6.95 15.52
CA SER A 82 -23.44 -5.98 16.60
C SER A 82 -22.14 -5.74 17.36
N LEU A 83 -21.36 -6.80 17.61
CA LEU A 83 -20.05 -6.71 18.27
C LEU A 83 -19.06 -5.90 17.42
N THR A 84 -18.98 -6.19 16.12
CA THR A 84 -18.08 -5.48 15.19
C THR A 84 -18.49 -4.02 15.02
N LEU A 85 -19.80 -3.74 14.93
CA LEU A 85 -20.32 -2.38 14.86
C LEU A 85 -20.03 -1.59 16.14
N HIS A 86 -20.25 -2.20 17.31
CA HIS A 86 -19.91 -1.59 18.60
C HIS A 86 -18.40 -1.31 18.71
N HIS A 87 -17.56 -2.27 18.30
CA HIS A 87 -16.12 -2.07 18.24
C HIS A 87 -15.76 -0.88 17.35
N LEU A 88 -16.26 -0.82 16.12
CA LEU A 88 -16.06 0.32 15.22
C LEU A 88 -16.53 1.64 15.84
N HIS A 89 -17.64 1.66 16.56
CA HIS A 89 -18.14 2.87 17.22
C HIS A 89 -17.23 3.34 18.36
N SER A 90 -16.62 2.40 19.09
CA SER A 90 -15.69 2.71 20.17
C SER A 90 -14.34 3.27 19.70
N LEU A 91 -13.97 3.07 18.43
CA LEU A 91 -12.70 3.52 17.87
C LEU A 91 -12.72 5.02 17.53
N SER A 92 -11.62 5.71 17.84
CA SER A 92 -11.39 7.08 17.39
C SER A 92 -11.21 7.16 15.87
N LEU A 93 -11.33 8.36 15.31
CA LEU A 93 -11.15 8.60 13.87
C LEU A 93 -9.76 8.13 13.39
N GLN A 94 -8.72 8.40 14.17
CA GLN A 94 -7.34 8.00 13.86
C GLN A 94 -7.19 6.48 13.80
N HIS A 95 -7.83 5.74 14.72
CA HIS A 95 -7.79 4.27 14.68
C HIS A 95 -8.57 3.69 13.50
N LYS A 96 -9.70 4.30 13.11
CA LYS A 96 -10.43 3.92 11.89
C LYS A 96 -9.58 4.16 10.64
N ALA A 97 -8.85 5.27 10.59
CA ALA A 97 -7.93 5.54 9.50
C ALA A 97 -6.78 4.54 9.46
N LEU A 98 -6.22 4.15 10.61
CA LEU A 98 -5.19 3.12 10.68
C LEU A 98 -5.70 1.75 10.20
N LEU A 99 -6.96 1.39 10.45
CA LEU A 99 -7.57 0.17 9.91
C LEU A 99 -7.62 0.19 8.39
N ILE A 100 -8.09 1.29 7.80
CA ILE A 100 -8.14 1.49 6.34
C ILE A 100 -6.72 1.48 5.76
N ALA A 101 -5.77 2.18 6.40
CA ALA A 101 -4.36 2.21 6.00
C ALA A 101 -3.76 0.79 5.97
N ARG A 102 -3.97 -0.02 7.01
CA ARG A 102 -3.49 -1.40 7.02
C ARG A 102 -4.11 -2.25 5.90
N HIS A 103 -5.41 -2.07 5.63
CA HIS A 103 -6.09 -2.77 4.54
C HIS A 103 -5.51 -2.35 3.18
N LEU A 104 -5.36 -1.05 2.94
CA LEU A 104 -4.71 -0.50 1.76
C LEU A 104 -3.28 -1.03 1.60
N LEU A 105 -2.50 -1.06 2.67
CA LEU A 105 -1.14 -1.60 2.64
C LEU A 105 -1.13 -3.08 2.22
N SER A 106 -2.06 -3.89 2.73
CA SER A 106 -2.23 -5.27 2.28
C SER A 106 -2.57 -5.34 0.79
N ALA A 107 -3.45 -4.45 0.32
CA ALA A 107 -3.89 -4.42 -1.06
C ALA A 107 -2.77 -3.97 -2.03
N LEU A 108 -1.97 -2.96 -1.65
CA LEU A 108 -0.81 -2.48 -2.39
C LEU A 108 0.31 -3.52 -2.43
N ARG A 109 0.53 -4.25 -1.34
CA ARG A 109 1.47 -5.39 -1.33
C ARG A 109 1.05 -6.43 -2.36
N LEU A 110 -0.25 -6.75 -2.46
CA LEU A 110 -0.75 -7.70 -3.46
C LEU A 110 -0.44 -7.24 -4.89
N LEU A 111 -0.66 -5.95 -5.19
CA LEU A 111 -0.33 -5.37 -6.51
C LEU A 111 1.18 -5.38 -6.80
N THR A 112 2.00 -5.12 -5.78
CA THR A 112 3.45 -4.96 -5.95
C THR A 112 4.25 -6.26 -5.91
N LEU A 113 3.66 -7.36 -5.41
CA LEU A 113 4.28 -8.69 -5.35
C LEU A 113 4.80 -9.18 -6.71
N HIS A 114 4.05 -8.95 -7.79
CA HIS A 114 4.37 -9.45 -9.13
C HIS A 114 5.15 -8.46 -10.00
N LEU A 115 5.41 -7.26 -9.46
CA LEU A 115 6.04 -6.16 -10.20
C LEU A 115 7.57 -6.14 -10.07
N HIS A 116 8.18 -6.96 -9.22
CA HIS A 116 9.64 -7.07 -9.10
C HIS A 116 10.18 -8.31 -9.84
N PRO A 117 11.12 -8.16 -10.79
CA PRO A 117 11.70 -9.28 -11.56
C PRO A 117 12.58 -10.22 -10.73
N LYS A 118 13.04 -9.77 -9.54
CA LYS A 118 13.72 -10.58 -8.53
C LYS A 118 13.04 -10.29 -7.19
N PRO A 119 12.17 -11.18 -6.68
CA PRO A 119 11.54 -10.93 -5.39
C PRO A 119 12.64 -10.91 -4.32
N PRO A 120 12.79 -9.83 -3.52
CA PRO A 120 13.66 -9.89 -2.36
C PRO A 120 13.21 -11.08 -1.48
N PRO A 121 14.13 -11.77 -0.77
CA PRO A 121 13.77 -12.88 0.09
C PRO A 121 12.64 -12.42 1.01
N ARG A 122 11.52 -13.16 1.00
CA ARG A 122 10.33 -12.82 1.78
C ARG A 122 10.76 -12.51 3.22
N PRO A 123 10.69 -11.26 3.69
CA PRO A 123 10.91 -11.00 5.10
C PRO A 123 9.88 -11.79 5.89
N PRO A 124 10.25 -12.46 7.00
CA PRO A 124 9.24 -12.88 7.96
C PRO A 124 8.47 -11.62 8.32
N LEU A 125 7.19 -11.61 7.93
CA LEU A 125 6.31 -10.44 8.02
C LEU A 125 6.50 -9.78 9.40
N PRO A 126 6.98 -8.53 9.48
CA PRO A 126 6.92 -7.81 10.75
C PRO A 126 5.42 -7.62 11.02
N SER A 127 4.92 -8.23 12.10
CA SER A 127 3.69 -8.04 12.90
C SER A 127 2.48 -7.19 12.38
N THR A 128 2.33 -6.94 11.08
CA THR A 128 1.27 -6.14 10.47
C THR A 128 0.15 -7.01 9.91
N THR A 129 0.08 -8.28 10.30
CA THR A 129 -1.04 -9.14 9.96
C THR A 129 -2.27 -8.52 10.63
N ILE A 130 -3.18 -7.98 9.82
CA ILE A 130 -4.44 -7.45 10.34
C ILE A 130 -5.10 -8.56 11.15
N LYS A 131 -5.37 -8.29 12.43
CA LYS A 131 -6.08 -9.25 13.28
C LYS A 131 -7.42 -9.53 12.64
N GLN A 132 -7.90 -10.78 12.72
CA GLN A 132 -9.18 -11.17 12.14
C GLN A 132 -10.34 -10.23 12.52
N ARG A 133 -10.39 -9.76 13.77
CA ARG A 133 -11.38 -8.78 14.24
C ARG A 133 -11.24 -7.40 13.59
N ASP A 134 -10.01 -6.96 13.37
CA ASP A 134 -9.68 -5.69 12.71
C ASP A 134 -10.01 -5.77 11.22
N LEU A 135 -9.83 -6.95 10.60
CA LEU A 135 -10.22 -7.22 9.22
C LEU A 135 -11.73 -7.16 9.07
N ASP A 136 -12.46 -7.86 9.95
CA ASP A 136 -13.92 -7.84 9.94
C ASP A 136 -14.47 -6.42 10.17
N ALA A 137 -13.81 -5.64 11.03
CA ALA A 137 -14.13 -4.24 11.27
C ALA A 137 -13.86 -3.34 10.05
N VAL A 138 -12.70 -3.45 9.40
CA VAL A 138 -12.40 -2.63 8.22
C VAL A 138 -13.29 -2.98 7.04
N LEU A 139 -13.57 -4.27 6.80
CA LEU A 139 -14.47 -4.70 5.73
C LEU A 139 -15.89 -4.16 5.96
N LEU A 140 -16.40 -4.23 7.19
CA LEU A 140 -17.70 -3.65 7.53
C LEU A 140 -17.68 -2.12 7.38
N LEU A 141 -16.58 -1.46 7.77
CA LEU A 141 -16.45 -0.01 7.62
C LEU A 141 -16.47 0.41 6.14
N LEU A 142 -15.72 -0.27 5.28
CA LEU A 142 -15.70 -0.01 3.83
C LEU A 142 -17.09 -0.22 3.20
N LEU A 143 -17.77 -1.31 3.56
CA LEU A 143 -19.14 -1.58 3.11
C LEU A 143 -20.13 -0.50 3.56
N LEU A 144 -20.05 -0.05 4.81
CA LEU A 144 -20.91 1.03 5.31
C LEU A 144 -20.61 2.37 4.61
N CYS A 145 -19.36 2.63 4.25
CA CYS A 145 -18.98 3.79 3.45
C CYS A 145 -19.55 3.72 2.02
N GLU A 146 -19.51 2.57 1.37
CA GLU A 146 -20.12 2.34 0.05
C GLU A 146 -21.63 2.54 0.07
N ILE A 147 -22.31 1.92 1.03
CA ILE A 147 -23.77 2.06 1.15
C ILE A 147 -24.13 3.51 1.39
N ARG A 148 -23.35 4.24 2.19
CA ARG A 148 -23.59 5.67 2.40
C ARG A 148 -23.41 6.50 1.13
N GLN A 149 -22.47 6.14 0.25
CA GLN A 149 -22.23 6.83 -1.01
C GLN A 149 -23.41 6.64 -1.97
N HIS A 150 -23.88 5.41 -2.14
CA HIS A 150 -24.85 5.07 -3.18
C HIS A 150 -26.31 5.08 -2.71
N ASN A 151 -26.55 4.84 -1.42
CA ASN A 151 -27.89 4.76 -0.85
C ASN A 151 -27.90 5.24 0.62
N PRO A 152 -27.77 6.56 0.85
CA PRO A 152 -27.69 7.12 2.21
C PRO A 152 -28.93 6.83 3.06
N GLU A 153 -30.12 6.78 2.44
CA GLU A 153 -31.41 6.51 3.10
C GLU A 153 -31.43 5.16 3.84
N ALA A 154 -30.69 4.16 3.32
CA ALA A 154 -30.59 2.84 3.95
C ALA A 154 -29.98 2.90 5.37
N LEU A 155 -29.09 3.87 5.62
CA LEU A 155 -28.38 4.05 6.89
C LEU A 155 -29.05 5.09 7.82
N GLU A 156 -30.12 5.77 7.37
CA GLU A 156 -30.91 6.66 8.23
C GLU A 156 -31.88 5.89 9.15
N THR A 157 -32.08 4.60 8.86
CA THR A 157 -32.84 3.69 9.72
C THR A 157 -32.12 3.41 11.05
N SER A 158 -32.85 2.88 12.05
CA SER A 158 -32.25 2.44 13.32
C SER A 158 -31.10 1.43 13.07
N PRO A 159 -29.97 1.48 13.82
CA PRO A 159 -28.87 0.52 13.69
C PRO A 159 -29.29 -0.96 13.78
N THR A 160 -30.39 -1.24 14.48
CA THR A 160 -30.99 -2.59 14.57
C THR A 160 -31.52 -3.11 13.22
N LYS A 161 -31.84 -2.22 12.28
CA LYS A 161 -32.30 -2.54 10.92
C LYS A 161 -31.17 -2.52 9.89
N TRP A 162 -30.01 -1.95 10.21
CA TRP A 162 -28.88 -1.86 9.28
C TRP A 162 -28.44 -3.23 8.76
N ARG A 163 -28.35 -4.25 9.63
CA ARG A 163 -27.97 -5.60 9.20
C ARG A 163 -28.86 -6.14 8.08
N ALA A 164 -30.19 -5.97 8.20
CA ALA A 164 -31.14 -6.44 7.19
C ALA A 164 -31.07 -5.61 5.90
N ALA A 165 -30.93 -4.28 6.01
CA ALA A 165 -30.79 -3.39 4.86
C ALA A 165 -29.47 -3.65 4.09
N VAL A 166 -28.36 -3.74 4.82
CA VAL A 166 -27.02 -4.05 4.30
C VAL A 166 -27.01 -5.44 3.67
N SER A 167 -27.59 -6.44 4.32
CA SER A 167 -27.67 -7.81 3.77
C SER A 167 -28.45 -7.87 2.46
N LYS A 168 -29.53 -7.09 2.32
CA LYS A 168 -30.32 -7.03 1.09
C LYS A 168 -29.54 -6.39 -0.06
N LEU A 169 -28.82 -5.31 0.21
CA LEU A 169 -27.97 -4.65 -0.78
C LEU A 169 -26.80 -5.56 -1.19
N TRP A 170 -26.16 -6.21 -0.22
CA TRP A 170 -25.05 -7.13 -0.44
C TRP A 170 -25.44 -8.37 -1.27
N SER A 171 -26.64 -8.92 -1.05
CA SER A 171 -27.13 -10.02 -1.88
C SER A 171 -27.25 -9.67 -3.37
N GLY A 172 -27.50 -8.40 -3.71
CA GLY A 172 -27.49 -7.93 -5.09
C GLY A 172 -26.08 -7.88 -5.69
N ALA A 173 -25.10 -7.37 -4.94
CA ALA A 173 -23.70 -7.29 -5.36
C ALA A 173 -23.05 -8.68 -5.58
N MET A 174 -23.44 -9.67 -4.78
CA MET A 174 -22.97 -11.06 -4.96
C MET A 174 -23.50 -11.71 -6.25
N LEU A 175 -24.72 -11.37 -6.67
CA LEU A 175 -25.29 -11.89 -7.93
C LEU A 175 -24.58 -11.33 -9.15
N THR A 176 -24.07 -10.10 -9.09
CA THR A 176 -23.24 -9.49 -10.16
C THR A 176 -21.84 -10.08 -10.23
N LEU A 177 -21.20 -10.43 -9.10
CA LEU A 177 -19.89 -11.08 -9.11
C LEU A 177 -19.95 -12.57 -9.49
N SER A 178 -21.08 -13.22 -9.29
CA SER A 178 -21.30 -14.62 -9.65
C SER A 178 -21.71 -14.81 -11.12
N GLY A 179 -21.94 -13.72 -11.88
CA GLY A 179 -22.56 -13.77 -13.21
C GLY A 179 -21.73 -13.15 -14.34
N ILE A 180 -21.34 -14.00 -15.30
CA ILE A 180 -21.01 -13.71 -16.71
C ILE A 180 -19.62 -13.06 -16.96
N GLY A 181 -18.66 -13.91 -17.37
CA GLY A 181 -17.41 -13.50 -18.04
C GLY A 181 -16.24 -13.20 -17.11
N PHE A 182 -15.39 -14.20 -16.85
CA PHE A 182 -14.10 -14.01 -16.17
C PHE A 182 -13.09 -13.42 -17.17
N TYR A 183 -13.16 -12.12 -17.40
CA TYR A 183 -12.06 -11.38 -18.03
C TYR A 183 -11.38 -10.53 -16.96
N ASN A 184 -10.07 -10.34 -17.04
CA ASN A 184 -9.27 -9.67 -16.01
C ASN A 184 -9.87 -8.33 -15.55
N GLY A 185 -10.55 -7.61 -16.44
CA GLY A 185 -11.23 -6.35 -16.12
C GLY A 185 -12.32 -6.44 -15.05
N SER A 186 -13.12 -7.52 -14.97
CA SER A 186 -14.20 -7.62 -13.97
C SER A 186 -13.70 -7.82 -12.54
N VAL A 187 -12.45 -8.29 -12.39
CA VAL A 187 -11.77 -8.46 -11.10
C VAL A 187 -10.88 -7.27 -10.78
N LEU A 188 -10.09 -6.81 -11.76
CA LEU A 188 -9.11 -5.75 -11.56
C LEU A 188 -9.76 -4.37 -11.37
N ILE A 189 -10.81 -4.03 -12.12
CA ILE A 189 -11.42 -2.69 -12.03
C ILE A 189 -11.98 -2.40 -10.62
N PRO A 190 -12.85 -3.26 -10.04
CA PRO A 190 -13.38 -3.01 -8.69
C PRO A 190 -12.28 -3.00 -7.61
N TYR A 191 -11.24 -3.81 -7.80
CA TYR A 191 -10.11 -3.85 -6.89
C TYR A 191 -9.27 -2.57 -6.95
N VAL A 192 -8.98 -2.07 -8.16
CA VAL A 192 -8.27 -0.80 -8.38
C VAL A 192 -9.10 0.36 -7.82
N GLU A 193 -10.41 0.38 -8.02
CA GLU A 193 -11.30 1.38 -7.43
C GLU A 193 -11.29 1.37 -5.89
N MET A 194 -11.30 0.17 -5.28
CA MET A 194 -11.17 0.04 -3.83
C MET A 194 -9.82 0.58 -3.33
N VAL A 195 -8.72 0.25 -4.02
CA VAL A 195 -7.37 0.72 -3.69
C VAL A 195 -7.27 2.24 -3.81
N THR A 196 -7.76 2.84 -4.90
CA THR A 196 -7.71 4.30 -5.10
C THR A 196 -8.55 5.03 -4.07
N ARG A 197 -9.75 4.52 -3.73
CA ARG A 197 -10.59 5.10 -2.67
C ARG A 197 -9.92 5.04 -1.30
N CYS A 198 -9.30 3.92 -0.96
CA CYS A 198 -8.56 3.81 0.30
C CYS A 198 -7.32 4.70 0.31
N TRP A 199 -6.61 4.82 -0.81
CA TRP A 199 -5.46 5.72 -0.97
C TRP A 199 -5.85 7.17 -0.69
N LYS A 200 -6.87 7.70 -1.38
CA LYS A 200 -7.34 9.08 -1.18
C LYS A 200 -7.69 9.37 0.28
N PHE A 201 -8.39 8.43 0.90
CA PHE A 201 -8.74 8.55 2.31
C PHE A 201 -7.49 8.64 3.22
N VAL A 202 -6.49 7.80 2.97
CA VAL A 202 -5.26 7.75 3.77
C VAL A 202 -4.37 8.97 3.51
N ASP A 203 -4.28 9.42 2.27
CA ASP A 203 -3.51 10.60 1.86
C ASP A 203 -4.04 11.87 2.53
N GLU A 204 -5.36 12.08 2.53
CA GLU A 204 -5.99 13.19 3.25
C GLU A 204 -5.70 13.17 4.76
N MET A 205 -5.67 11.97 5.34
CA MET A 205 -5.36 11.79 6.77
C MET A 205 -3.85 11.89 7.07
N GLY A 206 -2.97 11.73 6.07
CA GLY A 206 -1.51 11.83 6.22
C GLY A 206 -1.02 13.27 6.41
N HIS A 207 -1.71 14.24 5.82
CA HIS A 207 -1.35 15.67 5.86
C HIS A 207 -1.57 16.35 7.22
N CYS A 208 -2.12 15.64 8.22
CA CYS A 208 -2.28 16.15 9.59
C CYS A 208 -1.25 15.61 10.61
N GLY A 209 -0.29 14.79 10.15
CA GLY A 209 0.90 14.40 10.90
C GLY A 209 2.08 15.28 10.52
N GLY A 210 2.69 15.94 11.51
CA GLY A 210 3.68 16.99 11.32
C GLY A 210 4.87 16.64 10.41
N ASP A 211 5.38 17.71 9.80
CA ASP A 211 6.62 17.84 9.03
C ASP A 211 7.85 17.41 9.85
N GLY A 212 7.95 16.10 10.08
CA GLY A 212 9.15 15.48 10.59
C GLY A 212 10.01 15.08 9.43
N ASP A 213 11.03 15.89 9.11
CA ASP A 213 12.28 15.47 8.47
C ASP A 213 13.05 14.46 9.36
N GLY A 214 12.32 13.49 9.92
CA GLY A 214 12.83 12.41 10.73
C GLY A 214 13.16 11.28 9.80
N LYS A 215 14.45 11.05 9.55
CA LYS A 215 14.91 9.86 8.83
C LYS A 215 14.24 8.62 9.44
N VAL A 216 13.45 7.92 8.62
CA VAL A 216 12.70 6.73 9.03
C VAL A 216 13.64 5.53 8.93
N ALA A 217 13.73 4.71 9.98
CA ALA A 217 14.56 3.50 9.95
C ALA A 217 13.98 2.43 9.01
N ALA A 218 14.85 1.59 8.44
CA ALA A 218 14.40 0.39 7.73
C ALA A 218 13.82 -0.63 8.72
N SER A 219 12.82 -1.39 8.27
CA SER A 219 12.24 -2.49 9.05
C SER A 219 13.34 -3.53 9.38
N PRO A 220 13.52 -3.92 10.65
CA PRO A 220 14.49 -4.95 11.02
C PRO A 220 14.29 -6.26 10.26
N ALA A 221 13.03 -6.62 9.96
CA ALA A 221 12.70 -7.80 9.18
C ALA A 221 13.25 -7.72 7.75
N ALA A 222 13.16 -6.54 7.11
CA ALA A 222 13.70 -6.32 5.78
C ALA A 222 15.24 -6.35 5.77
N VAL A 223 15.88 -5.79 6.81
CA VAL A 223 17.34 -5.78 6.96
C VAL A 223 17.89 -7.19 7.11
N VAL A 224 17.27 -8.03 7.95
CA VAL A 224 17.73 -9.42 8.18
C VAL A 224 17.65 -10.29 6.92
N THR A 225 16.76 -9.97 5.98
CA THR A 225 16.64 -10.69 4.71
C THR A 225 17.59 -10.24 3.61
N LEU A 226 18.42 -9.23 3.85
CA LEU A 226 19.37 -8.78 2.83
C LEU A 226 20.40 -9.87 2.51
N PRO A 227 20.61 -10.19 1.22
CA PRO A 227 21.55 -11.21 0.82
C PRO A 227 22.98 -10.83 1.20
N SER A 228 23.69 -11.81 1.77
CA SER A 228 25.14 -11.72 1.97
C SER A 228 25.84 -12.30 0.76
N VAL A 229 26.60 -11.48 0.04
CA VAL A 229 27.22 -11.87 -1.22
C VAL A 229 28.74 -11.92 -1.08
N GLY A 230 29.34 -12.91 -1.74
CA GLY A 230 30.79 -12.96 -1.90
C GLY A 230 31.20 -12.15 -3.13
N VAL A 231 31.92 -11.06 -2.93
CA VAL A 231 32.56 -10.33 -4.03
C VAL A 231 33.73 -11.19 -4.51
N ARG A 232 33.75 -11.56 -5.80
CA ARG A 232 34.89 -12.24 -6.45
C ARG A 232 35.60 -11.23 -7.32
N GLY A 233 36.85 -10.89 -6.97
CA GLY A 233 37.65 -9.91 -7.71
C GLY A 233 38.12 -8.73 -6.86
N ARG A 234 39.22 -8.09 -7.29
CA ARG A 234 39.77 -6.87 -6.70
C ARG A 234 39.08 -5.63 -7.26
N GLY A 235 38.88 -4.61 -6.44
CA GLY A 235 38.45 -3.27 -6.88
C GLY A 235 37.00 -2.85 -6.62
N VAL A 236 36.23 -3.57 -5.80
CA VAL A 236 34.89 -3.09 -5.37
C VAL A 236 35.03 -2.41 -4.01
N GLU A 237 34.80 -1.10 -3.94
CA GLU A 237 34.96 -0.30 -2.72
C GLU A 237 33.62 0.00 -2.05
N CYS A 238 33.59 -0.05 -0.71
CA CYS A 238 32.42 0.37 0.04
C CYS A 238 32.36 1.90 0.11
N VAL A 239 31.31 2.53 -0.42
CA VAL A 239 31.19 4.01 -0.45
C VAL A 239 31.09 4.68 0.92
N ILE A 240 30.84 3.91 2.00
CA ILE A 240 30.72 4.43 3.36
C ILE A 240 32.09 4.57 4.03
N CYS A 241 32.91 3.51 4.02
CA CYS A 241 34.25 3.53 4.62
C CYS A 241 35.37 3.82 3.62
N LYS A 242 35.08 3.76 2.31
CA LYS A 242 36.05 3.86 1.21
C LYS A 242 37.15 2.79 1.22
N GLU A 243 36.83 1.62 1.80
CA GLU A 243 37.74 0.47 1.84
C GLU A 243 37.28 -0.60 0.85
N GLU A 244 38.24 -1.36 0.32
CA GLU A 244 37.99 -2.48 -0.60
C GLU A 244 37.23 -3.61 0.10
N MET A 245 36.12 -4.04 -0.50
CA MET A 245 35.35 -5.19 -0.08
C MET A 245 36.08 -6.47 -0.50
N ARG A 246 36.61 -7.21 0.47
CA ARG A 246 37.37 -8.44 0.24
C ARG A 246 36.48 -9.67 0.05
N GLU A 247 37.05 -10.73 -0.53
CA GLU A 247 36.39 -12.02 -0.70
C GLU A 247 35.90 -12.58 0.66
N GLY A 248 34.58 -12.77 0.81
CA GLY A 248 33.99 -13.22 2.08
C GLY A 248 32.47 -13.01 2.15
N ARG A 249 31.85 -13.26 3.32
CA ARG A 249 30.40 -13.05 3.58
C ARG A 249 30.07 -11.70 4.23
N ASP A 250 31.02 -10.76 4.23
CA ASP A 250 30.88 -9.48 4.96
C ASP A 250 30.24 -8.36 4.13
N VAL A 251 29.80 -8.69 2.90
CA VAL A 251 29.15 -7.75 1.98
C VAL A 251 27.65 -8.01 1.94
N CYS A 252 26.90 -6.93 2.10
CA CYS A 252 25.46 -6.86 1.97
C CYS A 252 25.11 -6.24 0.62
N GLU A 253 24.24 -6.91 -0.14
CA GLU A 253 23.63 -6.36 -1.36
C GLU A 253 22.22 -5.83 -1.03
N LEU A 254 21.95 -4.56 -1.35
CA LEU A 254 20.62 -3.98 -1.21
C LEU A 254 19.69 -4.41 -2.38
N PRO A 255 18.35 -4.27 -2.27
CA PRO A 255 17.44 -4.61 -3.36
C PRO A 255 17.64 -3.77 -4.65
N CYS A 256 18.34 -2.64 -4.54
CA CYS A 256 18.80 -1.83 -5.66
C CYS A 256 20.20 -2.20 -6.17
N GLU A 257 20.69 -3.39 -5.81
CA GLU A 257 21.94 -4.02 -6.25
C GLU A 257 23.23 -3.31 -5.81
N HIS A 258 23.13 -2.28 -4.97
CA HIS A 258 24.29 -1.61 -4.40
C HIS A 258 24.89 -2.42 -3.24
N LEU A 259 26.23 -2.48 -3.19
CA LEU A 259 27.01 -3.29 -2.27
C LEU A 259 27.64 -2.45 -1.14
N PHE A 260 27.61 -2.98 0.07
CA PHE A 260 28.20 -2.35 1.26
C PHE A 260 28.72 -3.39 2.23
N HIS A 261 29.69 -3.04 3.08
CA HIS A 261 29.98 -3.85 4.26
C HIS A 261 28.76 -3.90 5.20
N TRP A 262 28.46 -5.07 5.77
CA TRP A 262 27.40 -5.25 6.77
C TRP A 262 27.56 -4.26 7.94
N MET A 263 28.78 -4.09 8.45
CA MET A 263 29.10 -3.17 9.55
C MET A 263 28.89 -1.69 9.19
N CYS A 264 29.01 -1.33 7.91
CA CYS A 264 28.84 0.04 7.45
C CYS A 264 27.37 0.37 7.18
N ILE A 265 26.63 -0.54 6.55
CA ILE A 265 25.25 -0.29 6.15
C ILE A 265 24.24 -0.44 7.29
N LEU A 266 24.52 -1.29 8.30
CA LEU A 266 23.63 -1.49 9.44
C LEU A 266 23.35 -0.21 10.25
N PRO A 267 24.36 0.57 10.68
CA PRO A 267 24.12 1.83 11.40
C PRO A 267 23.33 2.83 10.57
N TRP A 268 23.51 2.81 9.24
CA TRP A 268 22.76 3.65 8.32
C TRP A 268 21.28 3.23 8.28
N LEU A 269 21.00 1.94 8.06
CA LEU A 269 19.63 1.41 7.96
C LEU A 269 18.83 1.54 9.27
N ARG A 270 19.51 1.60 10.42
CA ARG A 270 18.88 1.92 11.71
C ARG A 270 18.40 3.37 11.82
N LYS A 271 18.92 4.27 10.99
CA LYS A 271 18.57 5.70 10.99
C LYS A 271 17.78 6.10 9.76
N SER A 272 18.04 5.50 8.60
CA SER A 272 17.48 5.87 7.31
C SER A 272 17.19 4.62 6.49
N ASN A 273 15.98 4.52 5.94
CA ASN A 273 15.57 3.41 5.09
C ASN A 273 16.00 3.57 3.63
N THR A 274 16.84 4.55 3.29
CA THR A 274 17.25 4.81 1.89
C THR A 274 18.65 4.31 1.59
N CYS A 275 18.89 3.85 0.36
CA CYS A 275 20.23 3.52 -0.12
C CYS A 275 21.12 4.79 -0.17
N PRO A 276 22.34 4.77 0.39
CA PRO A 276 23.27 5.90 0.31
C PRO A 276 23.63 6.32 -1.12
N CYS A 277 23.63 5.39 -2.07
CA CYS A 277 24.04 5.65 -3.46
C CYS A 277 22.91 6.21 -4.31
N CYS A 278 21.74 5.56 -4.31
CA CYS A 278 20.66 5.83 -5.25
C CYS A 278 19.34 6.27 -4.59
N ARG A 279 19.34 6.44 -3.26
CA ARG A 279 18.15 6.80 -2.46
C ARG A 279 16.96 5.84 -2.59
N PHE A 280 17.19 4.62 -3.09
CA PHE A 280 16.17 3.57 -3.11
C PHE A 280 15.65 3.31 -1.68
N SER A 281 14.34 3.42 -1.49
CA SER A 281 13.69 3.25 -0.17
C SER A 281 13.38 1.78 0.12
N LEU A 282 13.96 1.27 1.22
CA LEU A 282 13.67 -0.03 1.81
C LEU A 282 12.36 0.00 2.63
N PRO A 283 11.73 -1.17 2.84
CA PRO A 283 10.55 -1.28 3.68
C PRO A 283 10.75 -0.74 5.10
N THR A 284 9.71 -0.14 5.67
CA THR A 284 9.67 0.45 7.02
C THR A 284 8.53 -0.17 7.85
N ASP A 285 8.62 -0.08 9.18
CA ASP A 285 7.56 -0.53 10.09
C ASP A 285 6.42 0.50 10.24
N ASP A 286 6.61 1.73 9.75
CA ASP A 286 5.57 2.74 9.69
C ASP A 286 4.58 2.43 8.55
N VAL A 287 3.30 2.30 8.92
CA VAL A 287 2.24 1.89 7.99
C VAL A 287 2.03 2.95 6.89
N PHE A 288 2.03 4.23 7.26
CA PHE A 288 1.75 5.32 6.31
C PHE A 288 2.94 5.54 5.36
N GLY A 289 4.16 5.54 5.88
CA GLY A 289 5.38 5.61 5.07
C GLY A 289 5.54 4.42 4.13
N GLU A 290 5.13 3.20 4.54
CA GLU A 290 5.16 2.05 3.66
C GLU A 290 4.10 2.13 2.54
N ILE A 291 2.90 2.65 2.85
CA ILE A 291 1.86 2.93 1.85
C ILE A 291 2.38 3.92 0.81
N GLN A 292 2.97 5.03 1.25
CA GLN A 292 3.57 6.04 0.39
C GLN A 292 4.66 5.42 -0.52
N ARG A 293 5.57 4.63 0.07
CA ARG A 293 6.66 3.97 -0.65
C ARG A 293 6.14 3.03 -1.74
N LEU A 294 5.14 2.19 -1.44
CA LEU A 294 4.56 1.26 -2.42
C LEU A 294 3.81 1.99 -3.52
N TRP A 295 3.11 3.07 -3.19
CA TRP A 295 2.43 3.91 -4.16
C TRP A 295 3.39 4.58 -5.14
N GLU A 296 4.48 5.18 -4.64
CA GLU A 296 5.52 5.77 -5.48
C GLU A 296 6.18 4.74 -6.41
N LEU A 297 6.35 3.49 -5.96
CA LEU A 297 6.84 2.42 -6.81
C LEU A 297 5.86 2.12 -7.95
N LEU A 298 4.56 2.03 -7.68
CA LEU A 298 3.53 1.85 -8.71
C LEU A 298 3.56 3.00 -9.73
N VAL A 299 3.64 4.25 -9.27
CA VAL A 299 3.73 5.44 -10.13
C VAL A 299 4.96 5.36 -11.03
N LYS A 300 6.15 5.10 -10.46
CA LYS A 300 7.42 5.01 -11.22
C LYS A 300 7.36 3.94 -12.31
N MET A 301 6.68 2.81 -12.06
CA MET A 301 6.54 1.75 -13.05
C MET A 301 5.56 2.12 -14.17
N GLY A 302 4.44 2.77 -13.84
CA GLY A 302 3.51 3.31 -14.84
C GLY A 302 4.18 4.31 -15.79
N SER A 303 5.10 5.14 -15.27
CA SER A 303 5.83 6.14 -16.06
C SER A 303 6.99 5.59 -16.91
N ARG A 304 7.53 4.40 -16.61
CA ARG A 304 8.60 3.79 -17.43
C ARG A 304 8.17 3.44 -18.87
N ARG A 305 6.87 3.50 -19.17
CA ARG A 305 6.33 3.28 -20.52
C ARG A 305 6.14 4.58 -21.32
N SER A 306 6.14 5.75 -20.68
CA SER A 306 6.03 7.05 -21.37
C SER A 306 7.36 7.61 -21.85
N VAL A 307 8.47 7.15 -21.28
CA VAL A 307 9.82 7.44 -21.76
C VAL A 307 10.44 6.12 -22.21
N GLY A 308 10.49 5.90 -23.52
CA GLY A 308 11.34 4.84 -24.07
C GLY A 308 12.78 5.18 -23.72
N GLU A 309 13.35 4.53 -22.71
CA GLU A 309 14.75 4.68 -22.35
C GLU A 309 15.46 3.33 -22.44
N TYR A 310 16.14 3.21 -23.57
CA TYR A 310 17.46 2.63 -23.75
C TYR A 310 18.35 2.93 -22.53
N CYS A 311 18.32 2.06 -21.52
CA CYS A 311 19.46 1.92 -20.62
C CYS A 311 20.41 0.90 -21.27
N THR A 312 21.24 1.37 -22.19
CA THR A 312 22.42 0.64 -22.64
C THR A 312 23.34 0.45 -21.44
N VAL A 313 23.58 -0.81 -21.09
CA VAL A 313 24.66 -1.24 -20.21
C VAL A 313 25.98 -0.91 -20.91
N THR A 314 26.52 0.29 -20.71
CA THR A 314 27.92 0.62 -21.02
C THR A 314 28.36 1.82 -20.20
N SER A 315 29.04 1.58 -19.07
CA SER A 315 30.27 2.29 -18.72
C SER A 315 30.83 1.75 -17.40
N VAL A 316 31.46 0.58 -17.46
CA VAL A 316 32.63 0.26 -16.64
C VAL A 316 33.52 -0.62 -17.50
N MET A 317 34.34 -0.03 -18.36
CA MET A 317 35.58 -0.62 -18.89
C MET A 317 36.31 0.43 -19.74
N ASN A 318 37.62 0.53 -19.52
CA ASN A 318 38.62 1.40 -20.14
C ASN A 318 38.67 2.88 -19.72
N ASP A 319 39.18 3.12 -18.52
CA ASP A 319 40.25 4.12 -18.35
C ASP A 319 41.51 3.35 -17.94
N HIS A 320 42.34 2.98 -18.92
CA HIS A 320 43.76 2.60 -18.75
C HIS A 320 44.44 2.66 -20.12
N HIS A 321 44.76 3.87 -20.59
CA HIS A 321 45.99 4.15 -21.34
C HIS A 321 46.06 5.61 -21.81
N ARG A 322 46.77 6.44 -21.04
CA ARG A 322 47.82 7.35 -21.55
C ARG A 322 48.30 8.22 -20.40
N ASP A 323 49.44 7.85 -19.83
CA ASP A 323 50.34 8.78 -19.15
C ASP A 323 51.74 8.15 -19.15
N THR A 324 52.45 8.35 -20.26
CA THR A 324 53.91 8.50 -20.34
C THR A 324 54.24 8.80 -21.78
N MET A 325 54.47 10.07 -22.12
CA MET A 325 55.63 10.50 -22.90
C MET A 325 55.83 11.99 -22.63
N GLU A 326 57.06 12.26 -22.19
CA GLU A 326 57.57 13.52 -21.69
C GLU A 326 57.54 14.61 -22.75
N GLY A 327 57.36 15.85 -22.27
CA GLY A 327 57.76 17.04 -23.01
C GLY A 327 59.28 17.10 -23.13
N GLY A 328 59.73 17.52 -24.31
CA GLY A 328 61.13 17.84 -24.60
C GLY A 328 61.16 18.76 -25.81
N ASP A 329 60.97 20.05 -25.53
CA ASP A 329 61.12 21.15 -26.48
C ASP A 329 62.62 21.39 -26.77
N SER A 330 62.93 21.51 -28.07
CA SER A 330 63.76 22.57 -28.65
C SER A 330 65.10 22.96 -27.98
N GLN A 331 66.22 22.41 -28.47
CA GLN A 331 67.39 23.13 -29.04
C GLN A 331 68.53 22.17 -29.42
#